data_AF-A0A7C9GNT3-F1
#
_entry.id   AF-A0A7C9GNT3-F1
#
_cell.length_a   1.000
_cell.length_b   1.000
_cell.length_c   1.000
_cell.angle_alpha   90.00
_cell.angle_beta   90.00
_cell.angle_gamma   90.00
#
_symmetry.space_group_name_H-M   'P 1'
#
loop_
_entity.id
_entity.type
_entity.pdbx_description
1 polymer ?
#
loop_
_entity_poly.entity_id
_entity_poly.type
_entity_poly.pdbx_seq_one_letter_code
_entity_poly.pdbx_strand_id
1 'polypeptide(L)'
;MSEYTDDPFWYLDDKNFFNKKINKIDLLRSKLSNSFTSCNEKYATHYKEKYYNEKNDNYKSLPPFWIIGELATLGNIFVIYDCLDKRRFQISERENILNNLAKEFGVKKFETLVGWISGLRDVRNKCAHHNRLWNSNLRAPAEIIPHLSIPPANNNRIYVFLATLHHLSKILKLGVNVGQDIHILAHEFPRVIPLLHSAGFPETWHTDPFWEL
;
A
#
# COMPACT_ATOMS: atom_id res chain seq x y z
N MET A 1 -13.68 3.35 -5.91
CA MET A 1 -13.32 4.25 -7.03
C MET A 1 -14.24 4.04 -8.22
N SER A 2 -14.21 2.88 -8.88
CA SER A 2 -15.08 2.61 -10.05
C SER A 2 -16.56 2.85 -9.79
N GLU A 3 -17.07 2.44 -8.62
CA GLU A 3 -18.44 2.71 -8.17
C GLU A 3 -18.73 4.21 -8.02
N TYR A 4 -17.78 4.98 -7.48
CA TYR A 4 -17.97 6.41 -7.25
C TYR A 4 -17.90 7.23 -8.54
N THR A 5 -16.95 6.90 -9.42
CA THR A 5 -16.77 7.62 -10.69
C THR A 5 -17.78 7.18 -11.75
N ASP A 6 -18.56 6.13 -11.48
CA ASP A 6 -19.36 5.40 -12.48
C ASP A 6 -18.55 5.11 -13.75
N ASP A 7 -17.27 4.77 -13.54
CA ASP A 7 -16.32 4.58 -14.63
C ASP A 7 -15.35 3.46 -14.28
N PRO A 8 -15.45 2.29 -14.94
CA PRO A 8 -14.53 1.19 -14.72
C PRO A 8 -13.09 1.51 -15.16
N PHE A 9 -12.90 2.52 -16.00
CA PHE A 9 -11.62 2.97 -16.55
C PHE A 9 -11.15 4.30 -15.94
N TRP A 10 -11.65 4.69 -14.76
CA TRP A 10 -11.32 5.96 -14.10
C TRP A 10 -9.82 6.31 -14.06
N TYR A 11 -8.94 5.30 -13.99
CA TYR A 11 -7.49 5.49 -13.96
C TYR A 11 -6.87 5.95 -15.29
N LEU A 12 -7.65 5.92 -16.37
CA LEU A 12 -7.29 6.43 -17.70
C LEU A 12 -7.68 7.90 -17.91
N ASP A 13 -8.53 8.47 -17.05
CA ASP A 13 -8.93 9.88 -17.12
C ASP A 13 -7.97 10.79 -16.34
N ASP A 14 -7.29 11.68 -17.05
CA ASP A 14 -6.34 12.65 -16.48
C ASP A 14 -6.98 13.60 -15.48
N LYS A 15 -8.30 13.86 -15.58
CA LYS A 15 -9.01 14.75 -14.66
C LYS A 15 -8.94 14.26 -13.22
N ASN A 16 -8.78 12.95 -13.00
CA ASN A 16 -8.69 12.32 -11.68
C ASN A 16 -7.33 12.52 -11.01
N PHE A 17 -6.33 13.05 -11.72
CA PHE A 17 -4.96 13.18 -11.24
C PHE A 17 -4.53 14.66 -11.18
N PHE A 18 -3.51 14.94 -10.37
CA PHE A 18 -2.91 16.28 -10.37
C PHE A 18 -2.24 16.56 -11.72
N ASN A 19 -2.55 17.70 -12.34
CA ASN A 19 -1.98 18.11 -13.63
C ASN A 19 -0.43 18.03 -13.66
N LYS A 20 0.23 18.45 -12.57
CA LYS A 20 1.71 18.38 -12.43
C LYS A 20 2.28 16.95 -12.37
N LYS A 21 1.43 15.92 -12.24
CA LYS A 21 1.80 14.51 -12.12
C LYS A 21 1.37 13.66 -13.33
N ILE A 22 0.79 14.26 -14.39
CA ILE A 22 0.30 13.53 -15.57
C ILE A 22 1.40 12.70 -16.22
N ASN A 23 2.60 13.25 -16.43
CA ASN A 23 3.73 12.49 -16.99
C ASN A 23 4.06 11.22 -16.19
N LYS A 24 3.93 11.27 -14.85
CA LYS A 24 4.17 10.11 -13.97
C LYS A 24 3.08 9.05 -14.15
N ILE A 25 1.84 9.48 -14.37
CA ILE A 25 0.70 8.61 -14.66
C ILE A 25 0.81 8.01 -16.07
N ASP A 26 1.25 8.74 -17.09
CA ASP A 26 1.44 8.17 -18.42
C ASP A 26 2.56 7.13 -18.46
N LEU A 27 3.67 7.39 -17.78
CA LEU A 27 4.71 6.38 -17.58
C LEU A 27 4.18 5.13 -16.87
N LEU A 28 3.27 5.31 -15.90
CA LEU A 28 2.61 4.18 -15.25
C LEU A 28 1.70 3.43 -16.22
N ARG A 29 0.81 4.11 -16.95
CA ARG A 29 -0.11 3.50 -17.91
C ARG A 29 0.64 2.75 -19.00
N SER A 30 1.76 3.29 -19.47
CA SER A 30 2.66 2.63 -20.42
C SER A 30 3.22 1.32 -19.86
N LYS A 31 3.68 1.31 -18.60
CA LYS A 31 4.14 0.07 -17.92
C LYS A 31 3.02 -0.96 -17.77
N LEU A 32 1.82 -0.52 -17.38
CA LEU A 32 0.65 -1.39 -17.26
C LEU A 32 0.25 -1.96 -18.63
N SER A 33 0.28 -1.13 -19.69
CA SER A 33 -0.01 -1.55 -21.06
C SER A 33 0.95 -2.64 -21.53
N ASN A 34 2.24 -2.46 -21.31
CA ASN A 34 3.25 -3.47 -21.64
C ASN A 34 3.01 -4.77 -20.87
N SER A 35 2.73 -4.69 -19.57
CA SER A 35 2.48 -5.85 -18.71
C SER A 35 1.20 -6.61 -19.10
N PHE A 36 0.15 -5.88 -19.48
CA PHE A 36 -1.10 -6.46 -19.92
C PHE A 36 -1.00 -7.09 -21.31
N THR A 37 -0.28 -6.43 -22.22
CA THR A 37 -0.03 -6.95 -23.57
C THR A 37 0.71 -8.28 -23.52
N SER A 38 1.72 -8.41 -22.65
CA SER A 38 2.51 -9.64 -22.48
C SER A 38 1.85 -10.71 -21.60
N CYS A 39 0.76 -10.38 -20.90
CA CYS A 39 0.04 -11.34 -20.05
C CYS A 39 -0.73 -12.37 -20.88
N ASN A 40 -0.46 -13.67 -20.66
CA ASN A 40 -1.11 -14.77 -21.38
C ASN A 40 -2.19 -15.50 -20.55
N GLU A 41 -2.56 -14.95 -19.39
CA GLU A 41 -3.62 -15.50 -18.55
C GLU A 41 -4.97 -15.44 -19.28
N LYS A 42 -5.85 -16.43 -19.02
CA LYS A 42 -7.12 -16.59 -19.74
C LYS A 42 -7.98 -15.32 -19.72
N TYR A 43 -8.05 -14.63 -18.59
CA TYR A 43 -8.84 -13.40 -18.45
C TYR A 43 -8.28 -12.25 -19.30
N ALA A 44 -6.95 -12.13 -19.39
CA ALA A 44 -6.29 -11.07 -20.13
C ALA A 44 -6.40 -11.31 -21.64
N THR A 45 -6.17 -12.55 -22.09
CA THR A 45 -6.33 -12.95 -23.49
C THR A 45 -7.78 -12.73 -23.96
N HIS A 46 -8.75 -13.20 -23.17
CA HIS A 46 -10.16 -13.00 -23.47
C HIS A 46 -10.51 -11.51 -23.62
N TYR A 47 -9.97 -10.65 -22.74
CA TYR A 47 -10.24 -9.23 -22.83
C TYR A 47 -9.64 -8.62 -24.12
N LYS A 48 -8.36 -8.91 -24.40
CA LYS A 48 -7.65 -8.40 -25.58
C LYS A 48 -8.31 -8.78 -26.91
N GLU A 49 -8.93 -9.95 -26.98
CA GLU A 49 -9.62 -10.43 -28.19
C GLU A 49 -10.99 -9.78 -28.42
N LYS A 50 -11.68 -9.39 -27.35
CA LYS A 50 -13.11 -9.02 -27.42
C LYS A 50 -13.40 -7.56 -27.13
N TYR A 51 -12.53 -6.87 -26.40
CA TYR A 51 -12.84 -5.55 -25.85
C TYR A 51 -11.69 -4.57 -26.04
N TYR A 52 -12.08 -3.31 -26.13
CA TYR A 52 -11.21 -2.14 -26.02
C TYR A 52 -11.97 -1.07 -25.22
N ASN A 53 -11.28 -0.06 -24.73
CA ASN A 53 -11.90 1.10 -24.10
C ASN A 53 -11.85 2.32 -25.02
N GLU A 54 -12.83 3.20 -24.88
CA GLU A 54 -12.92 4.49 -25.61
C GLU A 54 -12.52 5.68 -24.74
N LYS A 55 -11.97 5.43 -23.56
CA LYS A 55 -11.73 6.44 -22.53
C LYS A 55 -10.42 7.18 -22.73
N ASN A 56 -9.44 6.53 -23.33
CA ASN A 56 -8.15 7.16 -23.63
C ASN A 56 -7.57 6.60 -24.93
N ASP A 57 -7.35 7.48 -25.92
CA ASP A 57 -6.90 7.10 -27.26
C ASP A 57 -5.51 6.45 -27.26
N ASN A 58 -4.63 6.84 -26.34
CA ASN A 58 -3.28 6.30 -26.24
C ASN A 58 -3.26 4.92 -25.54
N TYR A 59 -4.33 4.55 -24.85
CA TYR A 59 -4.39 3.35 -24.02
C TYR A 59 -5.67 2.53 -24.23
N LYS A 60 -6.19 2.46 -25.47
CA LYS A 60 -7.44 1.73 -25.80
C LYS A 60 -7.41 0.24 -25.45
N SER A 61 -6.23 -0.38 -25.46
CA SER A 61 -6.05 -1.79 -25.12
C SER A 61 -6.14 -2.08 -23.62
N LEU A 62 -6.04 -1.06 -22.77
CA LEU A 62 -6.06 -1.26 -21.33
C LEU A 62 -7.48 -1.64 -20.83
N PRO A 63 -7.57 -2.58 -19.89
CA PRO A 63 -8.85 -3.08 -19.39
C PRO A 63 -9.39 -2.24 -18.22
N PRO A 64 -10.60 -2.54 -17.72
CA PRO A 64 -11.07 -1.97 -16.46
C PRO A 64 -10.10 -2.14 -15.29
N PHE A 65 -10.23 -1.27 -14.28
CA PHE A 65 -9.30 -1.23 -13.16
C PHE A 65 -9.19 -2.57 -12.40
N TRP A 66 -10.29 -3.32 -12.25
CA TRP A 66 -10.25 -4.63 -11.56
C TRP A 66 -9.45 -5.69 -12.32
N ILE A 67 -9.36 -5.59 -13.66
CA ILE A 67 -8.54 -6.51 -14.46
C ILE A 67 -7.08 -6.10 -14.40
N ILE A 68 -6.78 -4.81 -14.61
CA ILE A 68 -5.39 -4.34 -14.57
C ILE A 68 -4.81 -4.40 -13.14
N GLY A 69 -5.67 -4.36 -12.13
CA GLY A 69 -5.32 -4.49 -10.72
C GLY A 69 -4.59 -5.79 -10.40
N GLU A 70 -4.95 -6.90 -11.07
CA GLU A 70 -4.27 -8.20 -10.93
C GLU A 70 -2.80 -8.17 -11.39
N LEU A 71 -2.46 -7.26 -12.31
CA LEU A 71 -1.10 -7.07 -12.82
C LEU A 71 -0.37 -5.91 -12.13
N ALA A 72 -1.08 -5.09 -11.36
CA ALA A 72 -0.52 -3.92 -10.73
C ALA A 72 0.33 -4.31 -9.52
N THR A 73 1.61 -3.98 -9.55
CA THR A 73 2.48 -4.14 -8.37
C THR A 73 2.10 -3.13 -7.28
N LEU A 74 2.50 -3.39 -6.02
CA LEU A 74 2.38 -2.40 -4.93
C LEU A 74 3.01 -1.04 -5.30
N GLY A 75 4.09 -1.05 -6.08
CA GLY A 75 4.70 0.18 -6.61
C GLY A 75 3.80 0.93 -7.58
N ASN A 76 3.04 0.22 -8.43
CA ASN A 76 2.05 0.82 -9.33
C ASN A 76 0.89 1.43 -8.53
N ILE A 77 0.34 0.69 -7.56
CA ILE A 77 -0.74 1.17 -6.69
C ILE A 77 -0.33 2.43 -5.95
N PHE A 78 0.89 2.47 -5.39
CA PHE A 78 1.42 3.68 -4.79
C PHE A 78 1.42 4.87 -5.76
N VAL A 79 1.90 4.67 -7.00
CA VAL A 79 1.96 5.76 -7.98
C VAL A 79 0.57 6.30 -8.29
N ILE A 80 -0.42 5.43 -8.47
CA ILE A 80 -1.82 5.83 -8.68
C ILE A 80 -2.28 6.71 -7.52
N TYR A 81 -2.15 6.21 -6.29
CA TYR A 81 -2.68 6.87 -5.10
C TYR A 81 -1.97 8.20 -4.82
N ASP A 82 -0.65 8.26 -5.00
CA ASP A 82 0.14 9.49 -4.86
C ASP A 82 -0.26 10.55 -5.90
N CYS A 83 -0.72 10.14 -7.09
CA CYS A 83 -1.06 11.06 -8.16
C CYS A 83 -2.51 11.55 -8.16
N LEU A 84 -3.42 10.86 -7.46
CA LEU A 84 -4.84 11.23 -7.39
C LEU A 84 -5.02 12.66 -6.86
N ASP A 85 -5.83 13.46 -7.57
CA ASP A 85 -6.25 14.77 -7.07
C ASP A 85 -7.45 14.59 -6.15
N LYS A 86 -7.19 14.59 -4.84
CA LYS A 86 -8.21 14.41 -3.81
C LYS A 86 -9.43 15.32 -3.96
N ARG A 87 -9.26 16.52 -4.52
CA ARG A 87 -10.36 17.50 -4.73
C ARG A 87 -11.44 16.99 -5.69
N ARG A 88 -11.08 16.07 -6.59
CA ARG A 88 -12.00 15.44 -7.54
C ARG A 88 -12.93 14.43 -6.90
N PHE A 89 -12.60 13.99 -5.68
CA PHE A 89 -13.33 12.98 -4.93
C PHE A 89 -13.99 13.59 -3.68
N GLN A 90 -14.39 14.86 -3.77
CA GLN A 90 -15.11 15.55 -2.71
C GLN A 90 -16.62 15.36 -2.89
N ILE A 91 -17.31 14.86 -1.86
CA ILE A 91 -18.78 14.73 -1.85
C ILE A 91 -19.41 15.98 -1.20
N SER A 92 -18.85 16.42 -0.07
CA SER A 92 -19.30 17.59 0.69
C SER A 92 -18.11 18.18 1.45
N GLU A 93 -18.22 19.33 2.11
CA GLU A 93 -17.11 19.91 2.90
C GLU A 93 -16.50 18.94 3.94
N ARG A 94 -17.28 17.99 4.43
CA ARG A 94 -16.87 17.04 5.49
C ARG A 94 -16.55 15.64 4.98
N GLU A 95 -16.87 15.35 3.72
CA GLU A 95 -16.79 14.00 3.19
C GLU A 95 -16.06 13.91 1.86
N ASN A 96 -15.11 12.97 1.80
CA ASN A 96 -14.26 12.69 0.66
C ASN A 96 -14.08 11.16 0.54
N ILE A 97 -14.28 10.60 -0.66
CA ILE A 97 -14.23 9.14 -0.88
C ILE A 97 -12.87 8.57 -0.56
N LEU A 98 -11.79 9.30 -0.86
CA LEU A 98 -10.44 8.80 -0.57
C LEU A 98 -10.18 8.74 0.93
N ASN A 99 -10.79 9.63 1.73
CA ASN A 99 -10.76 9.50 3.19
C ASN A 99 -11.64 8.35 3.68
N ASN A 100 -12.77 8.07 3.03
CA ASN A 100 -13.60 6.90 3.37
C ASN A 100 -12.83 5.60 3.09
N LEU A 101 -12.18 5.51 1.93
CA LEU A 101 -11.23 4.44 1.62
C LEU A 101 -10.15 4.33 2.71
N ALA A 102 -9.55 5.44 3.13
CA ALA A 102 -8.52 5.43 4.17
C ALA A 102 -9.00 4.79 5.49
N LYS A 103 -10.27 5.03 5.87
CA LYS A 103 -10.86 4.46 7.10
C LYS A 103 -11.00 2.95 7.02
N GLU A 104 -11.21 2.38 5.83
CA GLU A 104 -11.22 0.92 5.63
C GLU A 104 -9.87 0.27 5.97
N PHE A 105 -8.78 1.05 5.92
CA PHE A 105 -7.43 0.64 6.32
C PHE A 105 -7.05 1.11 7.74
N GLY A 106 -8.01 1.64 8.50
CA GLY A 106 -7.82 2.04 9.90
C GLY A 106 -7.26 3.46 10.12
N VAL A 107 -7.12 4.27 9.06
CA VAL A 107 -6.56 5.64 9.16
C VAL A 107 -7.55 6.70 8.69
N LYS A 108 -7.48 7.92 9.26
CA LYS A 108 -8.51 8.95 9.00
C LYS A 108 -8.34 9.67 7.66
N LYS A 109 -7.09 9.84 7.22
CA LYS A 109 -6.73 10.68 6.08
C LYS A 109 -6.13 9.82 4.97
N PHE A 110 -6.55 10.07 3.73
CA PHE A 110 -5.98 9.40 2.56
C PHE A 110 -4.45 9.56 2.48
N GLU A 111 -3.93 10.73 2.82
CA GLU A 111 -2.50 11.02 2.81
C GLU A 111 -1.72 10.14 3.79
N THR A 112 -2.32 9.78 4.93
CA THR A 112 -1.74 8.83 5.90
C THR A 112 -1.65 7.44 5.28
N LEU A 113 -2.70 6.96 4.62
CA LEU A 113 -2.70 5.69 3.90
C LEU A 113 -1.65 5.66 2.78
N VAL A 114 -1.54 6.72 1.98
CA VAL A 114 -0.49 6.83 0.95
C VAL A 114 0.91 6.77 1.57
N GLY A 115 1.09 7.42 2.73
CA GLY A 115 2.33 7.34 3.51
C GLY A 115 2.65 5.90 3.96
N TRP A 116 1.65 5.16 4.45
CA TRP A 116 1.80 3.76 4.85
C TRP A 116 2.20 2.88 3.66
N ILE A 117 1.48 2.99 2.53
CA ILE A 117 1.78 2.25 1.30
C ILE A 117 3.21 2.54 0.82
N SER A 118 3.63 3.82 0.83
CA SER A 118 4.99 4.20 0.46
C SER A 118 6.02 3.53 1.38
N GLY A 119 5.81 3.62 2.68
CA GLY A 119 6.71 3.09 3.69
C GLY A 119 6.86 1.58 3.61
N LEU A 120 5.74 0.86 3.51
CA LEU A 120 5.72 -0.60 3.36
C LEU A 120 6.38 -1.05 2.05
N ARG A 121 6.15 -0.33 0.96
CA ARG A 121 6.83 -0.57 -0.31
C ARG A 121 8.35 -0.41 -0.15
N ASP A 122 8.80 0.63 0.55
CA ASP A 122 10.24 0.88 0.74
C ASP A 122 10.89 -0.21 1.61
N VAL A 123 10.20 -0.67 2.66
CA VAL A 123 10.62 -1.83 3.48
C VAL A 123 10.72 -3.09 2.62
N ARG A 124 9.66 -3.41 1.86
CA ARG A 124 9.63 -4.56 0.94
C ARG A 124 10.75 -4.51 -0.08
N ASN A 125 11.04 -3.33 -0.64
CA ASN A 125 12.11 -3.16 -1.62
C ASN A 125 13.49 -3.34 -0.99
N LYS A 126 13.71 -2.86 0.23
CA LYS A 126 14.96 -3.14 0.96
C LYS A 126 15.17 -4.64 1.16
N CYS A 127 14.13 -5.38 1.56
CA CYS A 127 14.18 -6.84 1.66
C CYS A 127 14.53 -7.49 0.30
N ALA A 128 13.81 -7.13 -0.76
CA ALA A 128 13.96 -7.74 -2.09
C ALA A 128 15.34 -7.47 -2.74
N HIS A 129 16.00 -6.37 -2.38
CA HIS A 129 17.34 -6.04 -2.85
C HIS A 129 18.44 -6.45 -1.86
N HIS A 130 18.12 -7.26 -0.84
CA HIS A 130 19.05 -7.68 0.22
C HIS A 130 19.78 -6.50 0.89
N ASN A 131 19.13 -5.33 0.94
CA ASN A 131 19.67 -4.16 1.59
C ASN A 131 19.52 -4.28 3.12
N ARG A 132 20.43 -3.65 3.86
CA ARG A 132 20.38 -3.61 5.32
C ARG A 132 19.09 -2.94 5.80
N LEU A 133 18.17 -3.72 6.37
CA LEU A 133 16.89 -3.21 6.89
C LEU A 133 16.90 -3.05 8.41
N TRP A 134 17.49 -4.01 9.14
CA TRP A 134 17.40 -4.17 10.60
C TRP A 134 17.50 -2.86 11.39
N ASN A 135 18.54 -2.07 11.14
CA ASN A 135 18.80 -0.78 11.77
C ASN A 135 18.96 0.35 10.73
N SER A 136 18.21 0.27 9.62
CA SER A 136 18.03 1.41 8.72
C SER A 136 17.21 2.50 9.40
N ASN A 137 17.49 3.77 9.07
CA ASN A 137 16.56 4.85 9.37
C ASN A 137 15.47 4.85 8.30
N LEU A 138 14.22 4.84 8.74
CA LEU A 138 13.02 4.84 7.93
C LEU A 138 12.10 5.96 8.41
N ARG A 139 11.37 6.58 7.49
CA ARG A 139 10.37 7.59 7.86
C ARG A 139 9.18 6.91 8.53
N ALA A 140 8.99 7.15 9.82
CA ALA A 140 7.91 6.54 10.60
C ALA A 140 6.53 6.72 9.91
N PRO A 141 5.72 5.66 9.78
CA PRO A 141 4.33 5.80 9.38
C PRO A 141 3.58 6.63 10.43
N ALA A 142 2.79 7.61 9.99
CA ALA A 142 1.97 8.42 10.88
C ALA A 142 0.79 7.61 11.45
N GLU A 143 0.21 8.05 12.56
CA GLU A 143 -0.99 7.46 13.17
C GLU A 143 -0.87 6.01 13.68
N ILE A 144 0.23 5.28 13.49
CA ILE A 144 0.38 3.91 14.05
C ILE A 144 0.74 3.89 15.54
N ILE A 145 1.63 4.79 15.98
CA ILE A 145 2.15 4.80 17.36
C ILE A 145 1.03 4.94 18.41
N PRO A 146 0.00 5.79 18.22
CA PRO A 146 -1.12 5.87 19.16
C PRO A 146 -1.92 4.57 19.36
N HIS A 147 -1.77 3.57 18.48
CA HIS A 147 -2.40 2.25 18.67
C HIS A 147 -1.58 1.31 19.58
N LEU A 148 -0.32 1.67 19.89
CA LEU A 148 0.55 0.88 20.75
C LEU A 148 0.38 1.34 22.21
N SER A 149 0.23 0.38 23.12
CA SER A 149 0.23 0.68 24.56
C SER A 149 1.65 0.90 25.07
N ILE A 150 2.62 0.23 24.44
CA ILE A 150 4.05 0.33 24.74
C ILE A 150 4.71 1.08 23.59
N PRO A 151 5.26 2.28 23.83
CA PRO A 151 5.86 3.06 22.76
C PRO A 151 7.09 2.34 22.19
N PRO A 152 7.33 2.46 20.87
CA PRO A 152 8.55 1.94 20.26
C PRO A 152 9.80 2.52 20.93
N ALA A 153 10.87 1.71 21.03
CA ALA A 153 12.17 2.22 21.48
C ALA A 153 12.74 3.25 20.49
N ASN A 154 12.41 3.10 19.21
CA ASN A 154 12.72 4.08 18.18
C ASN A 154 11.71 4.06 17.03
N ASN A 155 11.11 5.23 16.77
CA ASN A 155 10.08 5.43 15.76
C ASN A 155 10.58 5.30 14.32
N ASN A 156 11.89 5.40 14.08
CA ASN A 156 12.46 5.42 12.73
C ASN A 156 13.01 4.05 12.26
N ARG A 157 12.57 2.96 12.90
CA ARG A 157 13.05 1.60 12.65
C ARG A 157 11.95 0.68 12.11
N ILE A 158 12.31 -0.55 11.77
CA ILE A 158 11.39 -1.52 11.17
C ILE A 158 10.19 -1.85 12.08
N TYR A 159 10.34 -1.76 13.40
CA TYR A 159 9.25 -2.08 14.35
C TYR A 159 7.93 -1.37 14.04
N VAL A 160 7.94 -0.05 13.76
CA VAL A 160 6.70 0.68 13.46
C VAL A 160 6.05 0.25 12.14
N PHE A 161 6.82 -0.30 11.20
CA PHE A 161 6.29 -0.87 9.96
C PHE A 161 5.72 -2.27 10.17
N LEU A 162 6.34 -3.08 11.03
CA LEU A 162 5.78 -4.35 11.47
C LEU A 162 4.47 -4.14 12.23
N ALA A 163 4.39 -3.11 13.09
CA ALA A 163 3.14 -2.72 13.74
C ALA A 163 2.09 -2.27 12.71
N THR A 164 2.50 -1.50 11.69
CA THR A 164 1.59 -1.12 10.59
C THR A 164 1.07 -2.34 9.83
N LEU A 165 1.93 -3.32 9.50
CA LEU A 165 1.51 -4.59 8.87
C LEU A 165 0.57 -5.39 9.76
N HIS A 166 0.87 -5.48 11.06
CA HIS A 166 0.00 -6.15 12.02
C HIS A 166 -1.38 -5.49 12.05
N HIS A 167 -1.43 -4.16 12.20
CA HIS A 167 -2.68 -3.40 12.18
C HIS A 167 -3.50 -3.66 10.91
N LEU A 168 -2.85 -3.57 9.73
CA LEU A 168 -3.51 -3.84 8.45
C LEU A 168 -4.02 -5.29 8.36
N SER A 169 -3.25 -6.27 8.86
CA SER A 169 -3.67 -7.67 8.86
C SER A 169 -4.95 -7.91 9.68
N LYS A 170 -5.11 -7.19 10.79
CA LYS A 170 -6.30 -7.26 11.65
C LYS A 170 -7.49 -6.53 11.05
N ILE A 171 -7.29 -5.28 10.61
CA ILE A 171 -8.36 -4.47 9.99
C ILE A 171 -8.92 -5.14 8.73
N LEU A 172 -8.05 -5.68 7.88
CA LEU A 172 -8.43 -6.34 6.64
C LEU A 172 -8.74 -7.83 6.80
N LYS A 173 -8.67 -8.36 8.02
CA LYS A 173 -8.97 -9.78 8.36
C LYS A 173 -8.20 -10.78 7.48
N LEU A 174 -6.91 -10.54 7.26
CA LEU A 174 -6.07 -11.31 6.33
C LEU A 174 -5.69 -12.72 6.85
N GLY A 175 -6.10 -13.10 8.06
CA GLY A 175 -5.77 -14.40 8.66
C GLY A 175 -4.30 -14.57 9.06
N VAL A 176 -3.49 -13.50 8.98
CA VAL A 176 -2.09 -13.48 9.39
C VAL A 176 -1.96 -12.78 10.74
N ASN A 177 -1.14 -13.33 11.64
CA ASN A 177 -0.76 -12.66 12.89
C ASN A 177 0.74 -12.34 12.84
N VAL A 178 1.06 -11.12 12.41
CA VAL A 178 2.45 -10.63 12.32
C VAL A 178 3.16 -10.65 13.67
N GLY A 179 2.44 -10.44 14.78
CA GLY A 179 3.04 -10.48 16.12
C GLY A 179 3.52 -11.88 16.45
N GLN A 180 2.66 -12.88 16.21
CA GLN A 180 2.97 -14.29 16.37
C GLN A 180 4.15 -14.72 15.50
N ASP A 181 4.19 -14.31 14.23
CA ASP A 181 5.30 -14.63 13.33
C ASP A 181 6.64 -14.07 13.86
N ILE A 182 6.66 -12.83 14.35
CA ILE A 182 7.84 -12.24 14.97
C ILE A 182 8.24 -13.01 16.23
N HIS A 183 7.27 -13.38 17.06
CA HIS A 183 7.51 -14.11 18.30
C HIS A 183 8.13 -15.49 18.04
N ILE A 184 7.61 -16.23 17.06
CA ILE A 184 8.14 -17.52 16.61
C ILE A 184 9.57 -17.34 16.09
N LEU A 185 9.81 -16.38 15.19
CA LEU A 185 11.15 -16.12 14.64
C LEU A 185 12.17 -15.73 15.71
N ALA A 186 11.77 -14.96 16.72
CA ALA A 186 12.65 -14.59 17.83
C ALA A 186 13.05 -15.81 18.69
N HIS A 187 12.14 -16.78 18.86
CA HIS A 187 12.41 -18.04 19.56
C HIS A 187 13.25 -19.01 18.74
N GLU A 188 13.03 -19.08 17.43
CA GLU A 188 13.82 -19.90 16.50
C GLU A 188 15.26 -19.37 16.39
N PHE A 189 15.44 -18.04 16.45
CA PHE A 189 16.74 -17.38 16.37
C PHE A 189 17.04 -16.52 17.61
N PRO A 190 17.34 -17.10 18.79
CA PRO A 190 17.52 -16.36 20.04
C PRO A 190 18.64 -15.30 20.00
N ARG A 191 19.60 -15.44 19.09
CA ARG A 191 20.67 -14.45 18.86
C ARG A 191 20.14 -13.07 18.47
N VAL A 192 18.90 -13.00 17.97
CA VAL A 192 18.24 -11.76 17.56
C VAL A 192 17.67 -10.99 18.75
N ILE A 193 17.31 -11.68 19.85
CA ILE A 193 16.68 -11.08 21.04
C ILE A 193 17.46 -9.85 21.57
N PRO A 194 18.79 -9.94 21.85
CA PRO A 194 19.54 -8.77 22.33
C PRO A 194 19.67 -7.65 21.30
N LEU A 195 19.36 -7.90 20.02
CA LEU A 195 19.46 -6.94 18.93
C LEU A 195 18.12 -6.24 18.62
N LEU A 196 17.00 -6.70 19.18
CA LEU A 196 15.65 -6.18 18.90
C LEU A 196 15.53 -4.67 19.15
N HIS A 197 16.19 -4.16 20.20
CA HIS A 197 16.22 -2.73 20.51
C HIS A 197 16.73 -1.89 19.32
N SER A 198 17.75 -2.37 18.60
CA SER A 198 18.29 -1.66 17.41
C SER A 198 17.33 -1.65 16.21
N ALA A 199 16.36 -2.56 16.19
CA ALA A 199 15.25 -2.62 15.24
C ALA A 199 14.00 -1.84 15.71
N GLY A 200 14.09 -1.16 16.86
CA GLY A 200 13.06 -0.27 17.40
C GLY A 200 12.04 -0.94 18.32
N PHE A 201 12.23 -2.23 18.62
CA PHE A 201 11.38 -2.94 19.59
C PHE A 201 11.67 -2.44 21.01
N PRO A 202 10.63 -2.11 21.80
CA PRO A 202 10.79 -1.97 23.25
C PRO A 202 11.05 -3.34 23.89
N GLU A 203 11.71 -3.37 25.05
CA GLU A 203 12.09 -4.63 25.73
C GLU A 203 10.88 -5.54 26.00
N THR A 204 9.75 -4.95 26.40
CA THR A 204 8.51 -5.63 26.73
C THR A 204 7.48 -5.61 25.60
N TRP A 205 7.90 -5.45 24.34
CA TRP A 205 6.96 -5.36 23.20
C TRP A 205 5.95 -6.51 23.15
N HIS A 206 6.36 -7.71 23.52
CA HIS A 206 5.53 -8.92 23.47
C HIS A 206 4.39 -8.92 24.50
N THR A 207 4.41 -8.01 25.49
CA THR A 207 3.33 -7.84 26.45
C THR A 207 2.35 -6.74 26.05
N ASP A 208 2.59 -6.01 24.94
CA ASP A 208 1.64 -5.02 24.44
C ASP A 208 0.40 -5.75 23.88
N PRO A 209 -0.81 -5.48 24.40
CA PRO A 209 -2.04 -6.10 23.90
C PRO A 209 -2.25 -5.91 22.41
N PHE A 210 -1.63 -4.89 21.80
CA PHE A 210 -1.64 -4.66 20.36
C PHE A 210 -1.23 -5.89 19.54
N TRP A 211 -0.26 -6.69 20.01
CA TRP A 211 0.28 -7.81 19.24
C TRP A 211 -0.52 -9.10 19.35
N GLU A 212 -1.47 -9.19 20.29
CA GLU A 212 -2.30 -10.37 20.54
C GLU A 212 -1.48 -11.68 20.64
N LEU A 213 -0.42 -11.63 21.46
CA LEU A 213 0.45 -12.78 21.77
C LEU A 213 -0.05 -13.57 22.99
#